data_AF-A0A6J6I5I4-F1
#
_entry.id   AF-A0A6J6I5I4-F1
#
_cell.length_a   1.000
_cell.length_b   1.000
_cell.length_c   1.000
_cell.angle_alpha   90.00
_cell.angle_beta   90.00
_cell.angle_gamma   90.00
#
_symmetry.space_group_name_H-M   'P 1'
#
loop_
_entity.id
_entity.type
_entity.pdbx_description
1 polymer ?
#
loop_
_entity_poly.entity_id
_entity_poly.type
_entity_poly.pdbx_seq_one_letter_code
_entity_poly.pdbx_strand_id
1 'polypeptide(L)'
;MDGGVRSIANSDLAGGHDVVVVLAPLTGTLGRPFAAEIDALRASGSVVEVVEGDAAALAAFGADPLDPATRVPALAEGRRQGAACRTRLAEVWK
;
A
#
# COMPACT_ATOMS: atom_id res chain seq x y z
N MET A 1 -3.26 -13.71 16.15
CA MET A 1 -4.03 -13.16 15.02
C MET A 1 -3.61 -11.70 14.88
N ASP A 2 -3.28 -11.27 13.67
CA ASP A 2 -2.94 -9.86 13.39
C ASP A 2 -4.13 -9.11 12.75
N GLY A 3 -3.95 -7.82 12.49
CA GLY A 3 -4.97 -6.96 11.86
C GLY A 3 -5.23 -7.27 10.38
N GLY A 4 -4.35 -8.02 9.72
CA GLY A 4 -4.51 -8.47 8.33
C GLY A 4 -5.73 -9.37 8.13
N VAL A 5 -6.17 -10.05 9.20
CA VAL A 5 -7.40 -10.85 9.20
C VAL A 5 -8.66 -10.00 8.95
N ARG A 6 -8.65 -8.72 9.36
CA ARG A 6 -9.76 -7.78 9.13
C ARG A 6 -9.71 -7.19 7.72
N SER A 7 -8.53 -6.70 7.35
CA SER A 7 -8.24 -5.97 6.11
C SER A 7 -6.73 -5.91 5.91
N ILE A 8 -6.29 -5.94 4.66
CA ILE A 8 -4.89 -5.87 4.29
C ILE A 8 -4.24 -4.51 4.62
N ALA A 9 -5.05 -3.44 4.65
CA ALA A 9 -4.57 -2.08 4.88
C ALA A 9 -5.29 -1.37 6.05
N ASN A 10 -6.52 -1.76 6.37
CA ASN A 10 -7.37 -1.07 7.36
C ASN A 10 -7.48 0.43 7.08
N SER A 11 -7.52 0.81 5.79
CA SER A 11 -7.42 2.21 5.37
C SER A 11 -8.65 3.02 5.78
N ASP A 12 -9.80 2.36 5.93
CA ASP A 12 -11.03 2.98 6.42
C ASP A 12 -10.89 3.63 7.81
N LEU A 13 -9.94 3.17 8.64
CA LEU A 13 -9.65 3.76 9.95
C LEU A 13 -9.02 5.15 9.87
N ALA A 14 -8.57 5.58 8.68
CA ALA A 14 -8.04 6.93 8.45
C ALA A 14 -9.14 7.98 8.20
N GLY A 15 -10.43 7.62 8.35
CA GLY A 15 -11.54 8.55 8.17
C GLY A 15 -11.38 9.86 8.95
N GLY A 16 -11.81 10.97 8.35
CA GLY A 16 -11.70 12.32 8.93
C GLY A 16 -10.38 13.04 8.65
N HIS A 17 -9.46 12.44 7.91
CA HIS A 17 -8.24 13.10 7.42
C HIS A 17 -8.43 13.62 6.00
N ASP A 18 -7.87 14.79 5.71
CA ASP A 18 -7.95 15.41 4.37
C ASP A 18 -7.09 14.67 3.34
N VAL A 19 -5.93 14.14 3.75
CA VAL A 19 -4.97 13.43 2.90
C VAL A 19 -4.65 12.08 3.51
N VAL A 20 -4.81 11.02 2.73
CA VAL A 20 -4.50 9.64 3.14
C VAL A 20 -3.60 8.98 2.10
N VAL A 21 -2.41 8.55 2.53
CA VAL A 21 -1.51 7.74 1.70
C VAL A 21 -1.45 6.33 2.23
N VAL A 22 -1.85 5.38 1.38
CA VAL A 22 -1.93 3.96 1.73
C VAL A 22 -0.80 3.20 1.07
N LEU A 23 0.10 2.65 1.87
CA LEU A 23 1.17 1.75 1.41
C LEU A 23 0.67 0.30 1.52
N ALA A 24 0.29 -0.29 0.39
CA ALA A 24 -0.28 -1.64 0.33
C ALA A 24 0.49 -2.47 -0.71
N PRO A 25 1.70 -2.96 -0.39
CA PRO A 25 2.56 -3.63 -1.37
C PRO A 25 1.99 -4.96 -1.90
N LEU A 26 1.01 -5.54 -1.20
CA LEU A 26 0.37 -6.82 -1.51
C LEU A 26 -1.15 -6.69 -1.43
N THR A 27 -1.82 -6.29 -2.52
CA THR A 27 -3.28 -6.08 -2.55
C THR A 27 -4.07 -7.23 -3.18
N GLY A 28 -3.39 -8.18 -3.84
CA GLY A 28 -4.02 -9.31 -4.53
C GLY A 28 -4.35 -10.53 -3.65
N THR A 29 -4.00 -10.53 -2.36
CA THR A 29 -3.90 -11.75 -1.55
C THR A 29 -4.78 -11.77 -0.29
N LEU A 30 -6.10 -11.66 -0.45
CA LEU A 30 -7.15 -11.83 0.61
C LEU A 30 -7.54 -10.56 1.39
N GLY A 31 -8.81 -10.52 1.85
CA GLY A 31 -9.39 -9.48 2.72
C GLY A 31 -10.72 -8.91 2.19
N ARG A 32 -11.40 -8.05 2.99
CA ARG A 32 -12.47 -7.15 2.49
C ARG A 32 -11.98 -6.45 1.21
N PRO A 33 -12.87 -6.02 0.29
CA PRO A 33 -12.42 -5.38 -0.93
C PRO A 33 -11.67 -4.11 -0.54
N PHE A 34 -10.34 -4.15 -0.60
CA PHE A 34 -9.45 -3.02 -0.35
C PHE A 34 -9.92 -1.79 -1.15
N ALA A 35 -10.39 -2.03 -2.39
CA ALA A 35 -11.07 -1.04 -3.21
C ALA A 35 -12.22 -0.31 -2.49
N ALA A 36 -13.09 -1.03 -1.76
CA ALA A 36 -14.20 -0.42 -1.05
C ALA A 36 -13.75 0.49 0.12
N GLU A 37 -12.63 0.18 0.78
CA GLU A 37 -12.07 1.06 1.80
C GLU A 37 -11.51 2.35 1.19
N ILE A 38 -10.84 2.23 0.05
CA ILE A 38 -10.33 3.38 -0.71
C ILE A 38 -11.48 4.25 -1.25
N ASP A 39 -12.52 3.62 -1.80
CA ASP A 39 -13.70 4.30 -2.33
C ASP A 39 -14.45 5.03 -1.20
N ALA A 40 -14.57 4.43 -0.02
CA ALA A 40 -15.20 5.06 1.13
C ALA A 40 -14.44 6.31 1.60
N LEU A 41 -13.11 6.25 1.68
CA LEU A 41 -12.28 7.41 2.02
C LEU A 41 -12.45 8.53 0.99
N ARG A 42 -12.38 8.21 -0.31
CA ARG A 42 -12.60 9.19 -1.39
C ARG A 42 -14.00 9.81 -1.32
N ALA A 43 -15.02 9.00 -1.06
CA ALA A 43 -16.39 9.47 -0.89
C ALA A 43 -16.57 10.38 0.33
N SER A 44 -15.73 10.22 1.37
CA SER A 44 -15.71 11.11 2.54
C SER A 44 -15.02 12.47 2.30
N GLY A 45 -14.45 12.68 1.12
CA GLY A 45 -13.76 13.92 0.75
C GLY A 45 -12.24 13.88 0.89
N SER A 46 -11.67 12.76 1.36
CA SER A 46 -10.22 12.61 1.45
C SER A 46 -9.58 12.52 0.06
N VAL A 47 -8.43 13.17 -0.10
CA VAL A 47 -7.48 12.89 -1.18
C VAL A 47 -6.75 11.60 -0.81
N VAL A 48 -7.00 10.53 -1.58
CA VAL A 48 -6.45 9.20 -1.29
C VAL A 48 -5.49 8.76 -2.36
N GLU A 49 -4.25 8.51 -1.96
CA GLU A 49 -3.20 8.00 -2.83
C GLU A 49 -2.75 6.62 -2.39
N VAL A 50 -2.67 5.68 -3.34
CA VAL A 50 -2.30 4.29 -3.07
C VAL A 50 -0.95 3.99 -3.72
N VAL A 51 -0.09 3.34 -2.94
CA VAL A 51 1.17 2.77 -3.41
C VAL A 51 1.10 1.25 -3.26
N GLU A 52 0.76 0.60 -4.37
CA GLU A 52 0.85 -0.85 -4.51
C GLU A 52 2.25 -1.27 -4.92
N GLY A 53 2.63 -2.53 -4.69
CA GLY A 53 3.90 -3.06 -5.17
C GLY A 53 3.93 -3.05 -6.69
N ASP A 54 4.94 -2.41 -7.29
CA ASP A 54 5.13 -2.52 -8.73
C ASP A 54 5.65 -3.93 -9.11
N ALA A 55 5.69 -4.24 -10.41
CA ALA A 55 6.08 -5.57 -10.87
C ALA A 55 7.48 -6.01 -10.38
N ALA A 56 8.42 -5.07 -10.23
CA ALA A 56 9.76 -5.39 -9.75
C ALA A 56 9.78 -5.63 -8.23
N ALA A 57 9.03 -4.83 -7.45
CA ALA A 57 8.83 -5.07 -6.03
C ALA A 57 8.14 -6.42 -5.76
N LEU A 58 7.08 -6.74 -6.50
CA LEU A 58 6.39 -8.02 -6.39
C LEU A 58 7.29 -9.20 -6.76
N ALA A 59 8.11 -9.07 -7.81
CA ALA A 59 9.10 -10.09 -8.14
C ALA A 59 10.15 -10.29 -7.05
N ALA A 60 10.57 -9.20 -6.39
CA ALA A 60 11.53 -9.25 -5.28
C ALA A 60 10.95 -9.88 -4.00
N PHE A 61 9.63 -9.82 -3.80
CA PHE A 61 8.96 -10.57 -2.73
C PHE A 61 8.91 -12.08 -3.01
N GLY A 62 8.97 -12.47 -4.28
CA GLY A 62 8.94 -13.87 -4.70
C GLY A 62 7.61 -14.57 -4.42
N ALA A 63 7.63 -15.90 -4.49
CA ALA A 63 6.45 -16.73 -4.23
C ALA A 63 6.18 -16.94 -2.72
N ASP A 64 7.21 -16.80 -1.88
CA ASP A 64 7.13 -16.85 -0.42
C ASP A 64 7.70 -15.56 0.19
N PRO A 65 6.85 -14.56 0.46
CA PRO A 65 7.27 -13.32 1.11
C PRO A 65 7.81 -13.50 2.53
N LEU A 66 7.67 -14.69 3.13
CA LEU A 66 8.19 -15.01 4.46
C LEU A 66 9.60 -15.61 4.42
N ASP A 67 10.10 -15.98 3.24
CA ASP A 67 11.47 -16.46 3.07
C ASP A 67 12.46 -15.34 3.44
N PRO A 68 13.36 -15.55 4.44
CA PRO A 68 14.38 -14.56 4.81
C PRO A 68 15.26 -14.07 3.65
N ALA A 69 15.43 -14.88 2.59
CA ALA A 69 16.19 -14.49 1.41
C ALA A 69 15.57 -13.30 0.65
N THR A 70 14.27 -13.07 0.79
CA THR A 70 13.55 -11.98 0.09
C THR A 70 13.81 -10.60 0.71
N ARG A 71 14.33 -10.53 1.95
CA ARG A 71 14.46 -9.27 2.72
C ARG A 71 15.29 -8.20 2.02
N VAL A 72 16.47 -8.58 1.50
CA VAL A 72 17.38 -7.62 0.86
C VAL A 72 16.87 -7.19 -0.52
N PRO A 73 16.42 -8.10 -1.40
CA PRO A 73 15.76 -7.72 -2.66
C PRO A 73 14.54 -6.82 -2.45
N ALA A 74 13.65 -7.18 -1.52
CA ALA A 74 12.44 -6.41 -1.21
C ALA A 74 12.77 -4.98 -0.75
N LEU A 75 13.78 -4.82 0.10
CA LEU A 75 14.24 -3.51 0.55
C LEU A 75 14.79 -2.66 -0.61
N ALA A 76 15.58 -3.27 -1.50
CA ALA A 76 16.17 -2.57 -2.64
C ALA A 76 15.07 -2.06 -3.59
N GLU A 77 14.12 -2.91 -3.94
CA GLU A 77 13.00 -2.54 -4.82
C GLU A 77 12.03 -1.57 -4.15
N GLY A 78 11.74 -1.73 -2.85
CA GLY A 78 10.94 -0.77 -2.09
C GLY A 78 11.56 0.62 -2.07
N ARG A 79 12.90 0.73 -1.90
CA ARG A 79 13.62 2.01 -1.98
C ARG A 79 13.57 2.62 -3.39
N ARG A 80 13.79 1.80 -4.42
CA ARG A 80 13.70 2.25 -5.81
C ARG A 80 12.30 2.78 -6.13
N GLN A 81 11.26 2.02 -5.79
CA GLN A 81 9.87 2.40 -6.04
C GLN A 81 9.46 3.64 -5.22
N GLY A 82 9.87 3.72 -3.96
CA GLY A 82 9.62 4.90 -3.12
C GLY A 82 10.22 6.17 -3.72
N ALA A 83 11.45 6.08 -4.24
CA ALA A 83 12.08 7.20 -4.94
C ALA A 83 11.31 7.60 -6.22
N ALA A 84 10.79 6.63 -6.97
CA ALA A 84 9.97 6.88 -8.14
C ALA A 84 8.60 7.51 -7.81
N CYS A 85 8.01 7.18 -6.67
CA CYS A 85 6.72 7.73 -6.24
C CYS A 85 6.82 9.14 -5.64
N ARG A 86 8.03 9.63 -5.31
CA ARG A 86 8.25 10.86 -4.55
C ARG A 86 7.51 12.08 -5.10
N THR A 87 7.61 12.34 -6.40
CA THR A 87 6.98 13.54 -6.99
C THR A 87 5.46 13.46 -6.90
N ARG A 88 4.88 12.33 -7.31
CA ARG A 88 3.44 12.07 -7.24
C ARG A 88 2.91 12.20 -5.81
N LEU A 89 3.63 11.61 -4.85
CA LEU A 89 3.28 11.73 -3.43
C LEU A 89 3.37 13.17 -2.96
N ALA A 90 4.42 13.92 -3.28
CA ALA A 90 4.54 15.32 -2.85
C ALA A 90 3.37 16.22 -3.32
N GLU A 91 2.73 15.90 -4.45
CA GLU A 91 1.57 16.66 -4.93
C GLU A 91 0.34 16.54 -4.03
N VAL A 92 0.17 15.46 -3.26
CA VAL A 92 -1.04 15.27 -2.43
C VAL A 92 -1.04 16.10 -1.14
N TRP A 93 0.10 16.70 -0.76
CA TRP A 93 0.23 17.59 0.40
C TRP A 93 0.27 19.09 0.05
N LYS A 94 0.04 19.44 -1.21
CA LYS A 94 -0.08 20.84 -1.64
C LYS A 94 -1.52 21.32 -1.52
#